data_AF-A0A9E5CP55-F1
#
_entry.id   AF-A0A9E5CP55-F1
#
_cell.length_a   1.000
_cell.length_b   1.000
_cell.length_c   1.000
_cell.angle_alpha   90.00
_cell.angle_beta   90.00
_cell.angle_gamma   90.00
#
_symmetry.space_group_name_H-M   'P 1'
#
loop_
_entity.id
_entity.type
_entity.pdbx_description
1 polymer ?
#
loop_
_entity_poly.entity_id
_entity_poly.type
_entity_poly.pdbx_seq_one_letter_code
_entity_poly.pdbx_strand_id
1 'polypeptide(L)'
;ADEEVGRIDLHYSDSVTYGTICVLASMTEEEIRSLISEIDERFVLTNDPFREDFVVTVWNGREHGNYSDEDFEGDEDDLGDPLGD
;
A
#
# COMPACT_ATOMS: atom_id res chain seq x y z
N ALA A 1 6.84 -17.15 -9.37
CA ALA A 1 7.24 -15.83 -8.90
C ALA A 1 6.21 -15.43 -7.87
N ASP A 2 6.61 -14.90 -6.72
CA ASP A 2 5.66 -14.18 -5.87
C ASP A 2 5.19 -12.97 -6.67
N GLU A 3 3.91 -12.95 -7.00
CA GLU A 3 3.26 -11.82 -7.67
C GLU A 3 2.68 -10.92 -6.58
N GLU A 4 3.03 -9.65 -6.61
CA GLU A 4 2.43 -8.67 -5.70
C GLU A 4 0.96 -8.47 -6.10
N VAL A 5 0.05 -8.84 -5.20
CA VAL A 5 -1.40 -8.76 -5.42
C VAL A 5 -2.02 -7.47 -4.88
N GLY A 6 -1.23 -6.66 -4.19
CA GLY A 6 -1.67 -5.41 -3.59
C GLY A 6 -0.80 -4.93 -2.43
N ARG A 7 -1.25 -3.84 -1.82
CA ARG A 7 -0.62 -3.19 -0.66
C ARG A 7 -1.59 -3.17 0.52
N ILE A 8 -1.05 -3.35 1.72
CA ILE A 8 -1.76 -3.12 2.97
C ILE A 8 -1.00 -2.15 3.86
N ASP A 9 -1.74 -1.21 4.46
CA ASP A 9 -1.29 -0.37 5.55
C ASP A 9 -2.10 -0.72 6.81
N LEU A 10 -1.40 -0.98 7.93
CA LEU A 10 -1.98 -1.33 9.22
C LEU A 10 -1.74 -0.22 10.24
N HIS A 11 -2.79 0.18 10.94
CA HIS A 11 -2.73 1.12 12.06
C HIS A 11 -3.21 0.43 13.34
N TYR A 12 -2.27 0.19 14.25
CA TYR A 12 -2.54 -0.38 15.57
C TYR A 12 -2.92 0.75 16.55
N SER A 13 -4.06 0.60 17.21
CA SER A 13 -4.52 1.46 18.31
C SER A 13 -4.82 0.60 19.53
N ASP A 14 -5.18 1.23 20.67
CA ASP A 14 -5.32 0.51 21.95
C ASP A 14 -6.41 -0.58 21.97
N SER A 15 -7.47 -0.45 21.17
CA SER A 15 -8.59 -1.41 21.14
C SER A 15 -8.95 -1.93 19.76
N VAL A 16 -8.62 -1.20 18.69
CA VAL A 16 -9.00 -1.55 17.32
C VAL A 16 -7.78 -1.48 16.42
N THR A 17 -7.59 -2.51 15.61
CA THR A 17 -6.64 -2.42 14.48
C THR A 17 -7.40 -2.02 13.22
N TYR A 18 -6.87 -1.05 12.49
CA TYR A 18 -7.40 -0.63 11.20
C TYR A 18 -6.49 -1.10 10.06
N GLY A 19 -7.09 -1.66 9.01
CA GLY A 19 -6.40 -2.02 7.77
C GLY A 19 -6.94 -1.26 6.57
N THR A 20 -6.05 -0.76 5.72
CA THR A 20 -6.40 -0.29 4.37
C THR A 20 -5.71 -1.17 3.35
N ILE A 21 -6.50 -1.84 2.50
CA ILE A 21 -6.00 -2.76 1.47
C ILE A 21 -6.28 -2.15 0.10
N CYS A 22 -5.26 -2.12 -0.76
CA CYS A 22 -5.37 -1.80 -2.18
C CYS A 22 -4.97 -3.04 -2.99
N VAL A 23 -5.93 -3.69 -3.66
CA VAL A 23 -5.71 -4.94 -4.43
C VAL A 23 -5.95 -4.75 -5.92
N LEU A 24 -5.38 -5.67 -6.71
CA LEU A 24 -5.57 -5.72 -8.15
C LEU A 24 -7.04 -5.91 -8.54
N ALA A 25 -7.40 -5.30 -9.68
CA ALA A 25 -8.74 -5.34 -10.27
C ALA A 25 -9.27 -6.76 -10.58
N SER A 26 -8.36 -7.71 -10.72
CA SER A 26 -8.67 -9.11 -11.02
C SER A 26 -9.07 -9.94 -9.81
N MET A 27 -8.84 -9.46 -8.58
CA MET A 27 -9.14 -10.24 -7.37
C MET A 27 -10.64 -10.34 -7.13
N THR A 28 -11.09 -11.56 -6.87
CA THR A 28 -12.47 -11.87 -6.48
C THR A 28 -12.70 -11.55 -5.01
N GLU A 29 -13.98 -11.43 -4.61
CA GLU A 29 -14.31 -11.21 -3.19
C GLU A 29 -13.88 -12.37 -2.28
N GLU A 30 -13.87 -13.61 -2.79
CA GLU A 30 -13.41 -14.77 -2.02
C GLU A 30 -11.91 -14.70 -1.74
N GLU A 31 -11.12 -14.32 -2.74
CA GLU A 31 -9.69 -14.11 -2.59
C GLU A 31 -9.40 -12.94 -1.63
N ILE A 32 -10.15 -11.85 -1.73
CA ILE A 32 -10.03 -10.71 -0.80
C ILE A 32 -10.34 -11.13 0.64
N ARG A 33 -11.42 -11.90 0.86
CA ARG A 33 -11.76 -12.41 2.20
C ARG A 33 -10.68 -13.34 2.76
N SER A 34 -10.14 -14.22 1.92
CA SER A 34 -9.03 -15.10 2.31
C SER A 34 -7.79 -14.28 2.66
N LEU A 35 -7.47 -13.24 1.87
CA LEU A 35 -6.36 -12.34 2.13
C LEU A 35 -6.51 -11.62 3.47
N ILE A 36 -7.70 -11.11 3.79
CA ILE A 36 -8.00 -10.48 5.09
C ILE A 36 -7.78 -11.46 6.24
N SER A 37 -8.24 -12.72 6.10
CA SER A 37 -8.04 -13.76 7.11
C SER A 37 -6.56 -14.06 7.36
N GLU A 38 -5.79 -14.23 6.28
CA GLU A 38 -4.34 -14.48 6.38
C GLU A 38 -3.61 -13.30 7.01
N ILE A 39 -3.99 -12.06 6.67
CA ILE A 39 -3.43 -10.85 7.27
C ILE A 39 -3.72 -10.83 8.77
N ASP A 40 -4.96 -11.14 9.15
CA ASP A 40 -5.36 -11.18 10.54
C ASP A 40 -4.51 -12.17 11.33
N GLU A 41 -4.44 -13.41 10.85
CA GLU A 41 -3.71 -14.48 11.53
C GLU A 41 -2.20 -14.21 11.62
N ARG A 42 -1.61 -13.70 10.54
CA ARG A 42 -0.14 -13.63 10.43
C ARG A 42 0.46 -12.32 10.91
N PHE A 43 -0.29 -11.21 10.82
CA PHE A 43 0.22 -9.89 11.16
C PHE A 43 -0.52 -9.29 12.34
N VAL A 44 -1.85 -9.29 12.32
CA VAL A 44 -2.62 -8.59 13.34
C VAL A 44 -2.56 -9.35 14.66
N LEU A 45 -2.93 -10.64 14.70
CA LEU A 45 -2.89 -11.45 15.92
C LEU A 45 -1.48 -11.64 16.48
N THR A 46 -0.46 -11.60 15.63
CA THR A 46 0.94 -11.71 16.07
C THR A 46 1.43 -10.44 16.75
N ASN A 47 0.95 -9.26 16.34
CA ASN A 47 1.39 -7.97 16.87
C ASN A 47 0.49 -7.47 18.01
N ASP A 48 -0.82 -7.60 17.86
CA ASP A 48 -1.84 -7.16 18.81
C ASP A 48 -2.89 -8.27 19.06
N PRO A 49 -2.56 -9.26 19.90
CA PRO A 49 -3.45 -10.38 20.21
C PRO A 49 -4.62 -9.99 21.13
N PHE A 50 -4.59 -8.79 21.74
CA PHE A 50 -5.58 -8.35 22.72
C PHE A 50 -6.59 -7.34 22.16
N ARG A 51 -6.47 -6.99 20.87
CA ARG A 51 -7.45 -6.12 20.20
C ARG A 51 -8.88 -6.63 20.39
N GLU A 52 -9.82 -5.70 20.39
CA GLU A 52 -11.24 -5.98 20.45
C GLU A 52 -11.84 -6.15 19.05
N ASP A 53 -11.27 -5.49 18.03
CA ASP A 53 -11.79 -5.51 16.67
C ASP A 53 -10.70 -5.32 15.59
N PHE A 54 -10.98 -5.79 14.38
CA PHE A 54 -10.17 -5.56 13.17
C PHE A 54 -11.04 -5.04 12.03
N VAL A 55 -10.91 -3.73 11.74
CA VAL A 55 -11.71 -3.05 10.73
C VAL A 55 -10.88 -2.83 9.48
N VAL A 56 -11.34 -3.36 8.34
CA VAL A 56 -10.62 -3.29 7.07
C VAL A 56 -11.42 -2.54 6.01
N THR A 57 -10.79 -1.55 5.37
CA THR A 57 -11.29 -0.92 4.14
C THR A 57 -10.54 -1.47 2.94
N VAL A 58 -11.26 -1.92 1.91
CA VAL A 58 -10.68 -2.50 0.70
C VAL A 58 -10.97 -1.63 -0.52
N TRP A 59 -9.92 -1.29 -1.25
CA TRP A 59 -9.93 -0.67 -2.56
C TRP A 59 -9.52 -1.71 -3.60
N ASN A 60 -10.34 -1.89 -4.62
CA ASN A 60 -10.08 -2.82 -5.72
C ASN A 60 -9.93 -2.00 -7.01
N GLY A 61 -8.76 -2.09 -7.63
CA GLY A 61 -8.43 -1.24 -8.77
C GLY A 61 -7.13 -1.62 -9.46
N ARG A 62 -6.71 -0.79 -10.41
CA ARG A 62 -5.46 -1.00 -11.14
C ARG A 62 -4.39 -0.08 -10.59
N GLU A 63 -3.21 -0.63 -10.32
CA GLU A 63 -2.03 0.19 -10.06
C GLU A 63 -1.67 1.01 -11.31
N HIS A 64 -1.57 2.32 -11.13
CA HIS A 64 -1.25 3.24 -12.23
C HIS A 64 0.25 3.48 -12.39
N GLY A 65 1.03 3.35 -11.32
CA GLY A 65 2.46 3.59 -11.28
C GLY A 65 2.90 4.17 -9.93
N ASN A 66 4.20 4.08 -9.66
CA ASN A 66 4.87 4.76 -8.54
C ASN A 66 5.45 6.08 -9.06
N TYR A 67 5.30 7.14 -8.28
CA TYR A 67 5.83 8.46 -8.57
C TYR A 67 6.63 8.90 -7.34
N SER A 68 7.91 9.18 -7.51
CA SER A 68 8.77 9.74 -6.46
C SER A 68 9.10 11.20 -6.78
N ASP A 69 9.24 12.04 -5.75
CA ASP A 69 9.69 13.43 -5.96
C ASP A 69 11.08 13.47 -6.62
N GLU A 70 11.96 12.50 -6.36
CA GLU A 70 13.26 12.33 -7.05
C GLU A 70 13.11 12.16 -8.58
N ASP A 71 11.98 11.62 -9.07
CA ASP A 71 11.74 11.45 -10.51
C ASP A 71 11.46 12.81 -11.21
N PHE A 72 11.14 13.86 -10.45
CA PHE A 72 10.78 15.18 -10.97
C PHE A 72 11.90 16.23 -10.80
N GLU A 73 13.02 15.90 -10.16
CA GLU A 73 14.15 16.83 -9.89
C GLU A 73 15.16 16.95 -11.06
N GLY A 74 14.87 16.37 -12.23
CA GLY A 74 15.83 16.25 -13.35
C GLY A 74 15.80 17.31 -14.46
N ASP A 75 14.96 18.34 -14.39
CA ASP A 75 14.73 19.30 -15.49
C ASP A 75 15.02 20.78 -15.11
N GLU A 76 15.93 21.06 -14.18
CA GLU A 76 16.31 22.43 -13.79
C GLU A 76 17.77 22.83 -14.09
N ASP A 77 18.53 22.01 -14.83
CA ASP A 77 19.97 22.24 -15.12
C ASP A 77 20.32 22.41 -16.62
N ASP A 78 19.40 22.91 -17.46
CA ASP A 78 19.71 23.34 -18.86
C ASP A 78 19.33 24.80 -19.12
N LEU A 79 19.55 25.68 -18.14
CA LEU A 79 19.69 27.11 -18.41
C LEU A 79 21.14 27.37 -18.83
N GLY A 80 21.43 27.02 -20.09
CA GLY A 80 22.72 27.23 -20.74
C GLY A 80 23.23 28.66 -20.55
N ASP A 81 24.36 28.78 -19.90
CA ASP A 81 25.13 30.01 -19.76
C ASP A 81 25.75 30.39 -21.12
N PRO A 82 25.36 31.51 -21.77
CA PRO A 82 26.09 32.01 -22.91
C PRO A 82 27.11 33.03 -22.40
N LEU A 83 28.19 32.57 -21.76
CA LEU A 83 29.39 33.40 -21.65
C LEU A 83 30.19 33.28 -22.95
N GLY A 84 29.70 34.01 -23.95
CA GLY A 84 30.44 34.39 -25.15
C GLY A 84 31.04 35.79 -25.00
N ASP A 85 32.37 35.81 -24.95
CA ASP A 85 33.35 36.84 -25.35
C ASP A 85 33.33 38.24 -24.70
#